data_AF-A0A1I7DAA3-F1
#
_entry.id   AF-A0A1I7DAA3-F1
#
_cell.length_a   1.000
_cell.length_b   1.000
_cell.length_c   1.000
_cell.angle_alpha   90.00
_cell.angle_beta   90.00
_cell.angle_gamma   90.00
#
_symmetry.space_group_name_H-M   'P 1'
#
loop_
_entity.id
_entity.type
_entity.pdbx_description
1 polymer ?
#
loop_
_entity_poly.entity_id
_entity_poly.type
_entity_poly.pdbx_seq_one_letter_code
_entity_poly.pdbx_strand_id
1 'polypeptide(L)' 'MALADSATPDWSTMVVQGPAEATGQRGRTWYEWSATTEAKVGNAL' A
#
# COMPACT_ATOMS: atom_id res chain seq x y z
N MET A 1 -11.30 -14.55 3.66
CA MET A 1 -9.98 -14.86 3.08
C MET A 1 -9.79 -13.94 1.90
N ALA A 2 -8.82 -13.03 1.94
CA ALA A 2 -8.52 -12.19 0.79
C ALA A 2 -7.98 -13.09 -0.32
N LEU A 3 -8.55 -13.00 -1.52
CA LEU A 3 -7.94 -13.55 -2.72
C LEU A 3 -6.57 -12.89 -2.81
N ALA A 4 -5.50 -13.62 -2.49
CA ALA A 4 -4.18 -13.23 -2.93
C ALA A 4 -4.23 -13.36 -4.44
N ASP A 5 -4.67 -12.28 -5.08
CA ASP A 5 -4.70 -12.18 -6.52
C ASP A 5 -3.29 -12.54 -7.00
N SER A 6 -3.20 -13.45 -7.95
CA SER A 6 -1.94 -14.05 -8.44
C SER A 6 -0.93 -13.04 -9.01
N ALA A 7 -1.26 -11.75 -8.95
CA ALA A 7 -0.46 -10.65 -9.38
C ALA A 7 0.74 -10.45 -8.43
N THR A 8 1.94 -10.66 -8.97
CA THR A 8 3.18 -10.42 -8.23
C THR A 8 3.42 -8.92 -8.14
N PRO A 9 3.59 -8.31 -6.95
CA PRO A 9 3.84 -6.88 -6.85
C PRO A 9 5.16 -6.51 -7.56
N ASP A 10 5.16 -5.40 -8.29
CA ASP A 10 6.37 -4.84 -8.87
C ASP A 10 7.00 -3.80 -7.96
N TRP A 11 7.88 -4.25 -7.07
CA TRP A 11 8.50 -3.41 -6.05
C TRP A 11 9.30 -2.21 -6.59
N SER A 12 9.73 -2.22 -7.86
CA SER A 12 10.33 -1.04 -8.50
C SER A 12 9.35 0.12 -8.70
N THR A 13 8.04 -0.14 -8.65
CA THR A 13 6.98 0.89 -8.74
C THR A 13 6.52 1.37 -7.37
N MET A 14 7.15 0.90 -6.29
CA MET A 14 6.72 1.24 -4.94
C MET A 14 6.92 2.73 -4.67
N VAL A 15 5.81 3.41 -4.37
CA VAL A 15 5.80 4.80 -3.92
C VAL A 15 5.34 4.83 -2.47
N VAL A 16 6.15 5.48 -1.62
CA VAL A 16 5.83 5.71 -0.21
C VAL A 16 5.45 7.17 -0.03
N GLN A 17 4.36 7.43 0.70
CA GLN A 17 3.89 8.76 1.03
C GLN A 17 3.73 8.93 2.54
N GLY A 18 3.89 10.18 3.01
CA GLY A 18 3.77 10.56 4.41
C GLY A 18 5.08 10.97 5.08
N PRO A 19 5.09 11.16 6.42
CA PRO A 19 3.95 10.93 7.30
C PRO A 19 2.81 11.92 7.09
N ALA A 20 1.57 11.42 7.10
CA ALA A 20 0.38 12.24 7.22
C ALA A 20 -0.06 12.27 8.67
N GLU A 21 -0.32 13.45 9.22
CA GLU A 21 -0.86 13.59 10.56
C GLU A 21 -2.35 13.17 10.56
N ALA A 22 -2.69 12.21 11.40
CA ALA A 22 -4.06 11.72 11.58
C ALA A 22 -4.47 11.86 13.05
N THR A 23 -5.61 12.51 13.29
CA THR A 23 -6.19 12.59 14.63
C THR A 23 -6.99 11.32 14.89
N GLY A 24 -6.46 10.43 15.72
CA GLY A 24 -7.10 9.15 16.03
C GLY A 24 -8.20 9.26 17.08
N GLN A 25 -8.94 8.16 17.28
CA GLN A 25 -9.93 8.09 18.37
C GLN A 25 -9.26 8.36 19.72
N ARG A 26 -9.88 9.23 20.53
CA ARG A 26 -9.41 9.76 21.82
C ARG A 26 -8.40 10.93 21.75
N GLY A 27 -8.34 11.65 20.62
CA GLY A 27 -7.62 12.93 20.53
C GLY A 27 -6.09 12.79 20.57
N ARG A 28 -5.57 11.61 20.26
CA ARG A 28 -4.13 11.39 20.07
C ARG A 28 -3.78 11.61 18.61
N THR A 29 -2.67 12.30 18.40
CA THR A 29 -2.05 12.46 17.08
C THR A 29 -1.30 11.19 16.70
N TRP A 30 -1.57 10.70 15.50
CA TRP A 30 -0.87 9.61 14.84
C TRP A 30 -0.21 10.12 13.58
N TYR A 31 0.83 9.42 13.15
CA TYR A 31 1.49 9.68 11.88
C TYR A 31 1.33 8.42 11.03
N GLU A 32 0.69 8.57 9.88
CA GLU A 32 0.39 7.47 8.96
C GLU A 32 1.32 7.53 7.75
N TRP A 33 1.82 6.36 7.34
CA TRP A 33 2.53 6.17 6.09
C TRP A 33 1.71 5.27 5.20
N SER A 34 1.65 5.59 3.91
CA SER A 34 1.05 4.73 2.89
C SER A 34 2.12 4.28 1.90
N ALA A 35 1.99 3.05 1.43
CA ALA A 35 2.81 2.51 0.38
C ALA A 35 1.90 1.90 -0.69
N THR A 36 2.13 2.29 -1.94
CA THR A 36 1.40 1.75 -3.09
C THR A 36 2.41 1.16 -4.07
N THR A 37 2.06 0.03 -4.67
CA THR A 37 2.86 -0.64 -5.69
C THR A 37 1.92 -1.14 -6.77
N GLU A 38 2.38 -1.12 -8.01
CA GLU A 38 1.67 -1.77 -9.11
C GLU A 38 1.90 -3.29 -9.05
N ALA A 39 1.02 -4.03 -9.71
CA ALA A 39 1.14 -5.47 -9.83
C ALA A 39 1.61 -5.85 -11.24
N LYS A 40 2.50 -6.86 -11.33
CA LYS A 40 2.94 -7.42 -12.60
C LYS A 40 1.79 -8.16 -13.24
N VAL A 41 1.37 -7.72 -14.42
CA VAL A 41 0.50 -8.52 -15.29
C VAL A 41 1.35 -9.63 -15.86
N GLY A 42 1.29 -10.82 -15.25
CA GLY A 42 1.81 -12.04 -15.86
C GLY A 42 0.99 -12.35 -17.10
N ASN A 43 1.56 -12.18 -18.28
CA ASN A 43 0.90 -12.55 -19.53
C ASN A 43 0.72 -14.08 -19.54
N ALA A 44 -0.45 -14.56 -19.12
CA ALA A 44 -0.85 -15.95 -19.31
C ALA A 44 -1.15 -16.12 -20.81
N LEU A 45 -0.12 -16.51 -21.58
CA LEU A 45 -0.25 -17.07 -22.92
C LEU A 45 -0.71 -18.52 -22.83
#